data_AF-A0A7J9Q679-F1
#
_entry.id   AF-A0A7J9Q679-F1
#
_cell.length_a   1.000
_cell.length_b   1.000
_cell.length_c   1.000
_cell.angle_alpha   90.00
_cell.angle_beta   90.00
_cell.angle_gamma   90.00
#
_symmetry.space_group_name_H-M   'P 1'
#
loop_
_entity.id
_entity.type
_entity.pdbx_description
1 polymer ?
#
loop_
_entity_poly.entity_id
_entity_poly.type
_entity_poly.pdbx_seq_one_letter_code
_entity_poly.pdbx_strand_id
1 'polypeptide(L)'
;MKSMLKISKNKKAVSPLIATILLIAFAVALGAVVMSWGRSVDFSVEGQASERCARVDLSVEKIGGIPQIFYGGSESNGFIKFTIENNGNEDIEGVIVWVIGEKNTNTIDLEESSIKVG
;
A
#
# COMPACT_ATOMS: atom_id res chain seq x y z
N MET A 1 5.43 -63.73 -46.84
CA MET A 1 4.62 -62.97 -45.84
C MET A 1 5.02 -61.49 -45.91
N LYS A 2 4.23 -60.64 -46.55
CA LYS A 2 4.47 -59.20 -46.64
C LYS A 2 3.17 -58.49 -46.27
N SER A 3 3.00 -58.18 -44.99
CA SER A 3 1.93 -57.28 -44.54
C SER A 3 2.51 -55.87 -44.59
N MET A 4 2.11 -55.10 -45.61
CA MET A 4 2.48 -53.70 -45.75
C MET A 4 1.33 -52.87 -45.17
N LEU A 5 1.51 -52.42 -43.93
CA LEU A 5 0.59 -51.52 -43.23
C LEU A 5 0.41 -50.23 -44.05
N LYS A 6 -0.80 -50.04 -44.57
CA LYS A 6 -1.23 -48.85 -45.31
C LYS A 6 -1.60 -47.76 -44.28
N ILE A 7 -0.64 -46.90 -43.92
CA ILE A 7 -0.94 -45.69 -43.12
C ILE A 7 -1.59 -44.67 -44.06
N SER A 8 -2.90 -44.49 -43.90
CA SER A 8 -3.67 -43.41 -44.53
C SER A 8 -3.19 -42.05 -44.02
N LYS A 9 -2.55 -41.24 -44.87
CA LYS A 9 -2.27 -39.82 -44.63
C LYS A 9 -3.31 -38.95 -45.34
N ASN A 10 -4.54 -38.94 -44.82
CA ASN A 10 -5.47 -37.83 -45.08
C ASN A 10 -5.16 -36.68 -44.10
N LYS A 11 -4.01 -36.03 -44.26
CA LYS A 11 -3.72 -34.78 -43.54
C LYS A 11 -4.34 -33.64 -44.34
N LYS A 12 -5.48 -33.10 -43.88
CA LYS A 12 -5.99 -31.83 -44.39
C LYS A 12 -4.96 -30.76 -44.04
N ALA A 13 -4.16 -30.34 -45.03
CA ALA A 13 -3.26 -29.23 -44.87
C ALA A 13 -4.10 -27.98 -44.66
N VAL A 14 -4.01 -27.38 -43.49
CA VAL A 14 -4.55 -26.04 -43.26
C VAL A 14 -3.82 -25.12 -44.23
N SER A 15 -4.57 -24.37 -45.04
CA SER A 15 -3.98 -23.44 -46.01
C SER A 15 -2.95 -22.56 -45.29
N PRO A 16 -1.72 -22.40 -45.84
CA PRO A 16 -0.70 -21.54 -45.25
C PRO A 16 -1.21 -20.11 -44.96
N LEU A 17 -2.18 -19.63 -45.73
CA LEU A 17 -2.81 -18.32 -45.56
C LEU A 17 -3.73 -18.23 -44.34
N ILE A 18 -4.38 -19.33 -43.95
CA ILE A 18 -5.24 -19.37 -42.75
C ILE A 18 -4.40 -19.39 -41.48
N ALA A 19 -3.27 -20.10 -41.52
CA ALA A 19 -2.35 -20.20 -40.38
C ALA A 19 -1.78 -18.84 -39.97
N THR A 20 -1.42 -17.98 -40.94
CA THR A 20 -0.89 -16.64 -40.66
C THR A 20 -1.94 -15.72 -40.06
N ILE A 21 -3.18 -15.74 -40.57
CA ILE A 21 -4.29 -14.94 -40.03
C ILE A 21 -4.58 -15.35 -38.58
N LEU A 22 -4.58 -16.65 -38.28
CA LEU A 22 -4.85 -17.17 -36.94
C LEU A 22 -3.76 -16.75 -35.95
N LEU A 23 -2.49 -16.78 -36.38
CA LEU A 23 -1.38 -16.32 -35.54
C LEU A 23 -1.44 -14.81 -35.25
N ILE A 24 -1.78 -13.99 -36.24
CA ILE A 24 -1.92 -12.54 -36.04
C ILE A 24 -3.06 -12.24 -35.08
N ALA A 25 -4.23 -12.87 -35.28
CA ALA A 25 -5.39 -12.68 -34.41
C ALA A 25 -5.09 -13.08 -32.94
N PHE A 26 -4.37 -14.18 -32.75
CA PHE A 26 -3.94 -14.63 -31.42
C PHE A 26 -2.97 -13.64 -30.76
N ALA A 27 -1.99 -13.13 -31.51
CA ALA A 27 -1.04 -12.14 -31.00
C ALA A 27 -1.73 -10.84 -30.57
N VAL A 28 -2.70 -10.35 -31.36
CA VAL A 28 -3.48 -9.15 -31.01
C VAL A 28 -4.34 -9.39 -29.76
N ALA A 29 -4.99 -10.55 -29.66
CA ALA A 29 -5.78 -10.91 -28.49
C ALA A 29 -4.93 -10.96 -27.22
N LEU A 30 -3.76 -11.60 -27.27
CA LEU A 30 -2.81 -11.61 -26.14
C LEU A 30 -2.33 -10.20 -25.78
N GLY A 31 -2.01 -9.37 -26.78
CA GLY A 31 -1.61 -7.98 -26.55
C GLY A 31 -2.68 -7.17 -25.81
N ALA A 32 -3.95 -7.35 -26.20
CA ALA A 32 -5.08 -6.70 -25.53
C ALA A 32 -5.23 -7.17 -24.06
N VAL A 33 -5.06 -8.47 -23.78
CA VAL A 33 -5.13 -9.01 -22.41
C VAL A 33 -4.00 -8.44 -21.54
N VAL A 34 -2.76 -8.41 -22.03
CA VAL A 34 -1.61 -7.86 -21.29
C VAL A 34 -1.80 -6.37 -21.00
N MET A 35 -2.27 -5.60 -21.99
CA MET A 35 -2.56 -4.17 -21.79
C MET A 35 -3.73 -3.95 -20.81
N SER A 36 -4.72 -4.84 -20.81
CA SER A 36 -5.82 -4.79 -19.85
C SER A 36 -5.34 -5.08 -18.43
N TRP A 37 -4.47 -6.07 -18.25
CA TRP A 37 -3.88 -6.38 -16.95
C TRP A 37 -2.96 -5.27 -16.46
N GLY A 38 -2.14 -4.69 -17.34
CA GLY A 38 -1.25 -3.58 -17.00
C GLY A 38 -1.98 -2.34 -16.46
N ARG A 39 -3.24 -2.11 -16.86
CA ARG A 39 -4.06 -1.02 -16.29
C ARG A 39 -4.68 -1.35 -14.93
N SER A 40 -4.89 -2.63 -14.62
CA SER A 40 -5.45 -3.05 -13.32
C SER A 40 -4.39 -3.20 -12.23
N VAL A 41 -3.10 -3.12 -12.56
CA VAL A 41 -2.04 -3.05 -11.56
C VAL A 41 -1.93 -1.58 -11.12
N ASP A 42 -2.59 -1.26 -10.02
CA ASP A 42 -2.54 0.07 -9.42
C ASP A 42 -1.14 0.26 -8.79
N PHE A 43 -0.19 0.77 -9.57
CA PHE A 43 1.16 1.12 -9.11
C PHE A 43 1.18 2.36 -8.19
N SER A 44 0.01 2.82 -7.74
CA SER A 44 -0.17 4.01 -6.91
C SER A 44 0.24 3.83 -5.45
N VAL A 45 0.68 2.62 -5.04
CA VAL A 45 1.13 2.33 -3.68
C VAL A 45 2.36 3.16 -3.27
N GLU A 46 3.26 3.50 -4.21
CA GLU A 46 4.46 4.29 -3.87
C GLU A 46 4.22 5.81 -3.94
N GLY A 47 3.28 6.27 -4.76
CA GLY A 47 2.96 7.71 -4.88
C GLY A 47 2.00 8.21 -3.80
N GLN A 48 0.91 7.48 -3.54
CA GLN A 48 -0.13 7.91 -2.60
C GLN A 48 0.29 7.82 -1.13
N ALA A 49 1.18 6.87 -0.78
CA ALA A 49 1.71 6.79 0.57
C ALA A 49 2.51 8.07 0.93
N SER A 50 3.28 8.62 -0.03
CA SER A 50 4.00 9.88 0.18
C SER A 50 3.06 11.08 0.32
N GLU A 51 1.97 11.12 -0.48
CA GLU A 51 0.98 12.20 -0.40
C GLU A 51 0.18 12.15 0.90
N ARG A 52 -0.20 10.96 1.37
CA ARG A 52 -0.93 10.81 2.64
C ARG A 52 -0.09 11.25 3.83
N CYS A 53 1.17 10.86 3.90
CA CYS A 53 2.07 11.31 4.97
C CYS A 53 2.31 12.82 4.95
N ALA A 54 2.32 13.44 3.76
CA ALA A 54 2.44 14.89 3.62
C ALA A 54 1.17 15.66 4.07
N ARG A 55 0.04 14.98 4.23
CA ARG A 55 -1.24 15.56 4.69
C ARG A 55 -1.50 15.36 6.18
N VAL A 56 -0.61 14.69 6.92
CA VAL A 56 -0.71 14.55 8.36
C VAL A 56 0.11 15.66 9.02
N ASP A 57 -0.53 16.44 9.89
CA ASP A 57 0.15 17.47 10.69
C ASP A 57 -0.26 17.32 12.16
N LEU A 58 0.68 16.90 12.99
CA LEU A 58 0.49 16.70 14.43
C LEU A 58 1.17 17.84 15.17
N SER A 59 0.39 18.53 16.00
CA SER A 59 0.90 19.59 16.84
C SER A 59 0.48 19.41 18.30
N VAL A 60 1.26 20.00 19.20
CA VAL A 60 0.91 20.07 20.62
C VAL A 60 -0.01 21.27 20.82
N GLU A 61 -1.17 21.04 21.45
CA GLU A 61 -2.16 22.10 21.70
C GLU A 61 -1.53 23.22 22.56
N LYS A 62 -1.89 24.47 22.25
CA LYS A 62 -1.43 25.66 22.98
C LYS A 62 -2.61 26.45 23.52
N ILE A 63 -2.65 26.67 24.83
CA ILE A 63 -3.64 27.56 25.48
C ILE A 63 -2.93 28.86 25.86
N GLY A 64 -3.37 29.98 25.30
CA GLY A 64 -2.72 31.29 25.53
C GLY A 64 -1.26 31.34 25.06
N GLY A 65 -0.90 30.54 24.05
CA GLY A 65 0.47 30.43 23.54
C GLY A 65 1.38 29.48 24.33
N ILE A 66 0.88 28.87 25.41
CA ILE A 66 1.64 27.95 26.26
C ILE A 66 1.33 26.50 25.85
N PRO A 67 2.34 25.70 25.46
CA PRO A 67 2.13 24.30 25.09
C PRO A 67 1.59 23.50 26.27
N GLN A 68 0.55 22.71 26.03
CA GLN A 68 -0.10 21.88 27.03
C GLN A 68 0.65 20.56 27.21
N ILE A 69 1.91 20.63 27.66
CA ILE A 69 2.70 19.47 28.08
C ILE A 69 3.13 19.67 29.52
N PHE A 70 2.78 18.72 30.37
CA PHE A 70 3.09 18.71 31.78
C PHE A 70 3.69 17.37 32.16
N TYR A 71 4.76 17.37 32.94
CA TYR A 71 5.26 16.17 33.59
C TYR A 71 5.13 16.35 35.10
N GLY A 72 4.92 15.25 35.82
CA GLY A 72 4.75 15.29 37.27
C GLY A 72 4.83 13.90 37.87
N GLY A 73 4.68 13.83 39.19
CA GLY A 73 4.87 12.59 39.96
C GLY A 73 6.33 12.35 40.36
N SER A 74 6.55 11.36 41.21
CA SER A 74 7.88 10.96 41.70
C SER A 74 8.04 9.46 41.58
N GLU A 75 9.28 9.02 41.32
CA GLU A 75 9.67 7.62 41.20
C GLU A 75 8.79 6.82 40.23
N SER A 76 8.05 5.81 40.71
CA SER A 76 7.20 4.93 39.92
C SER A 76 5.86 5.53 39.48
N ASN A 77 5.48 6.68 40.03
CA ASN A 77 4.21 7.37 39.71
C ASN A 77 4.41 8.60 38.81
N GLY A 78 5.55 8.66 38.11
CA GLY A 78 5.81 9.70 37.12
C GLY A 78 4.81 9.61 35.95
N PHE A 79 4.29 10.74 35.50
CA PHE A 79 3.41 10.82 34.35
C PHE A 79 3.75 12.01 33.47
N ILE A 80 3.43 11.89 32.18
CA ILE A 80 3.46 12.98 31.21
C ILE A 80 2.03 13.15 30.71
N LYS A 81 1.49 14.35 30.86
CA LYS A 81 0.19 14.76 30.34
C LYS A 81 0.42 15.72 29.20
N PHE A 82 -0.14 15.40 28.04
CA PHE A 82 -0.06 16.24 26.86
C PHE A 82 -1.38 16.21 26.09
N THR A 83 -1.65 17.27 25.34
CA THR A 83 -2.71 17.28 24.34
C THR A 83 -2.09 17.48 22.96
N ILE A 84 -2.47 16.63 22.02
CA ILE A 84 -2.07 16.69 20.62
C ILE A 84 -3.31 16.89 19.74
N GLU A 85 -3.14 17.65 18.67
CA GLU A 85 -4.16 18.01 17.70
C GLU A 85 -3.67 17.65 16.29
N ASN A 86 -4.59 17.22 15.44
CA ASN A 86 -4.33 16.89 14.05
C ASN A 86 -4.81 18.04 13.15
N ASN A 87 -3.89 18.95 12.83
CA ASN A 87 -4.13 20.07 11.91
C ASN A 87 -4.06 19.66 10.43
N GLY A 88 -3.84 18.37 10.17
CA GLY A 88 -3.72 17.81 8.84
C GLY A 88 -5.04 17.74 8.07
N ASN A 89 -5.00 17.07 6.93
CA ASN A 89 -6.17 16.80 6.08
C ASN A 89 -6.55 15.32 6.06
N GLU A 90 -5.89 14.49 6.87
CA GLU A 90 -6.12 13.05 6.95
C GLU A 90 -6.27 12.62 8.41
N ASP A 91 -7.18 11.68 8.66
CA ASP A 91 -7.35 11.07 9.98
C ASP A 91 -6.12 10.23 10.37
N ILE A 92 -5.79 10.23 11.66
CA ILE A 92 -4.70 9.44 12.21
C ILE A 92 -5.30 8.22 12.92
N GLU A 93 -4.91 7.03 12.50
CA GLU A 93 -5.47 5.76 13.00
C GLU A 93 -4.72 5.17 14.20
N GLY A 94 -3.58 5.75 14.59
CA GLY A 94 -2.79 5.28 15.73
C GLY A 94 -1.65 6.22 16.08
N VAL A 95 -1.25 6.21 17.34
CA VAL A 95 -0.20 7.07 17.87
C VAL A 95 0.77 6.25 18.72
N ILE A 96 2.06 6.33 18.36
CA ILE A 96 3.14 5.74 19.14
C ILE A 96 3.95 6.87 19.77
N VAL A 97 4.13 6.81 21.08
CA VAL A 97 4.84 7.82 21.86
C VAL A 97 6.21 7.28 22.27
N TRP A 98 7.26 8.00 21.90
CA TRP A 98 8.64 7.67 22.29
C TRP A 98 9.10 8.66 23.35
N VAL A 99 9.31 8.17 24.57
CA VAL A 99 9.78 8.96 25.70
C VAL A 99 11.27 8.67 25.90
N ILE A 100 12.11 9.65 25.59
CA ILE A 100 13.57 9.56 25.73
C ILE A 100 13.96 10.24 27.05
N GLY A 101 14.39 9.46 28.03
CA GLY A 101 15.01 9.94 29.26
C GLY A 101 16.53 9.83 29.20
N GLU A 102 17.22 10.39 30.20
CA GLU A 102 18.70 10.38 30.25
C GLU A 102 19.31 8.97 30.31
N LYS A 103 18.61 8.01 30.92
CA LYS A 103 19.10 6.64 31.12
C LYS A 103 18.45 5.63 30.20
N ASN A 104 17.16 5.80 29.91
CA ASN A 104 16.33 4.83 29.20
C ASN A 104 15.42 5.53 28.20
N THR A 105 15.06 4.81 27.15
CA THR A 105 13.96 5.18 26.24
C THR A 105 12.82 4.20 26.40
N ASN A 106 11.59 4.71 26.49
CA ASN A 106 10.38 3.89 26.53
C ASN A 106 9.52 4.23 25.33
N THR A 107 9.05 3.20 24.64
CA THR A 107 8.06 3.33 23.57
C THR A 107 6.73 2.84 24.11
N ILE A 108 5.70 3.67 23.98
CA ILE A 108 4.34 3.37 24.40
C ILE A 108 3.48 3.45 23.15
N ASP A 109 2.85 2.33 22.79
CA ASP A 109 1.80 2.31 21.79
C ASP A 109 0.49 2.68 22.47
N LEU A 110 -0.18 3.72 21.96
CA LEU A 110 -1.51 4.08 22.42
C LEU A 110 -2.51 3.25 21.64
N GLU A 111 -2.66 1.98 22.05
CA GLU A 111 -3.62 1.05 21.46
C GLU A 111 -5.02 1.70 21.42
N GLU A 112 -5.72 1.55 20.30
CA GLU A 112 -7.05 2.14 20.05
C GLU A 112 -7.09 3.69 20.02
N SER A 113 -5.96 4.37 19.85
CA SER A 113 -5.94 5.82 19.61
C SER A 113 -6.34 6.14 18.17
N SER A 114 -7.22 7.14 18.00
CA SER A 114 -7.43 7.78 16.70
C SER A 114 -7.63 9.28 16.88
N ILE A 115 -7.07 10.07 15.97
CA ILE A 115 -7.19 11.52 15.99
C ILE A 115 -7.81 11.96 14.68
N LYS A 116 -9.08 12.38 14.77
CA LYS A 116 -9.81 12.94 13.64
C LYS A 116 -9.25 14.32 13.27
N VAL A 117 -9.35 14.67 12.00
CA VAL A 117 -9.07 16.04 11.55
C VAL A 117 -9.97 17.03 12.31
N GLY A 118 -9.37 18.07 12.89
CA GLY A 118 -10.03 19.10 13.69
C GLY A 118 -9.24 20.39 13.65
#